data_AF-A0A229T5H0-F1
#
_entry.id   AF-A0A229T5H0-F1
#
_cell.length_a   1.000
_cell.length_b   1.000
_cell.length_c   1.000
_cell.angle_alpha   90.00
_cell.angle_beta   90.00
_cell.angle_gamma   90.00
#
_symmetry.space_group_name_H-M   'P 1'
#
loop_
_entity.id
_entity.type
_entity.pdbx_description
1 polymer ?
#
loop_
_entity_poly.entity_id
_entity_poly.type
_entity_poly.pdbx_seq_one_letter_code
_entity_poly.pdbx_strand_id
1 'polypeptide(L)'
;MHIRSRRRSIRFDGHTVTLSIATTSWGIVPDDTKNRFPVAQITRVEHTPATAWKPGKIVFVTPDSSPDVVTNVPMFADKLAGNTFQYDYGDRKKVAEFLAKLEKARGQS
;
A
#
# COMPACT_ATOMS: atom_id res chain seq x y z
N MET A 1 -6.65 -9.05 -6.98
CA MET A 1 -7.37 -7.84 -6.47
C MET A 1 -6.53 -6.60 -6.72
N HIS A 2 -7.17 -5.45 -7.02
CA HIS A 2 -6.46 -4.19 -7.27
C HIS A 2 -7.25 -2.99 -6.68
N ILE A 3 -6.57 -2.15 -5.89
CA ILE A 3 -7.12 -0.91 -5.32
C ILE A 3 -6.19 0.22 -5.73
N ARG A 4 -6.71 1.28 -6.34
CA ARG A 4 -5.94 2.49 -6.68
C ARG A 4 -6.52 3.66 -5.89
N SER A 5 -5.67 4.35 -5.14
CA SER A 5 -6.05 5.53 -4.36
C SER A 5 -4.84 6.44 -4.19
N ARG A 6 -5.06 7.77 -4.22
CA ARG A 6 -4.03 8.79 -3.95
C ARG A 6 -2.68 8.55 -4.60
N ARG A 7 -2.68 8.27 -5.91
CA ARG A 7 -1.46 7.99 -6.71
C ARG A 7 -0.63 6.78 -6.24
N ARG A 8 -1.24 5.90 -5.46
CA ARG A 8 -0.72 4.58 -5.10
C ARG A 8 -1.71 3.50 -5.54
N SER A 9 -1.22 2.28 -5.67
CA SER A 9 -2.09 1.13 -5.85
C SER A 9 -1.58 -0.09 -5.14
N ILE A 10 -2.50 -0.84 -4.52
CA ILE A 10 -2.23 -2.18 -4.04
C ILE A 10 -2.76 -3.18 -5.06
N ARG A 11 -1.93 -4.14 -5.44
CA ARG A 11 -2.33 -5.39 -6.09
C ARG A 11 -2.05 -6.55 -5.14
N PHE A 12 -2.99 -7.49 -5.07
CA PHE A 12 -2.83 -8.73 -4.32
C PHE A 12 -3.22 -9.92 -5.19
N ASP A 13 -2.34 -10.90 -5.30
CA ASP A 13 -2.52 -12.12 -6.10
C ASP A 13 -2.81 -13.37 -5.26
N GLY A 14 -2.80 -13.26 -3.92
CA GLY A 14 -2.95 -14.39 -3.00
C GLY A 14 -1.67 -14.72 -2.24
N HIS A 15 -0.51 -14.41 -2.81
CA HIS A 15 0.81 -14.74 -2.24
C HIS A 15 1.69 -13.51 -2.02
N THR A 16 1.46 -12.44 -2.79
CA THR A 16 2.26 -11.22 -2.75
C THR A 16 1.38 -9.98 -2.79
N VAL A 17 1.63 -9.06 -1.86
CA VAL A 17 1.09 -7.70 -1.91
C VAL A 17 2.07 -6.82 -2.68
N THR A 18 1.65 -6.27 -3.81
CA THR A 18 2.44 -5.28 -4.56
C THR A 18 1.86 -3.90 -4.35
N LEU A 19 2.62 -3.02 -3.70
CA LEU A 19 2.32 -1.60 -3.57
C LEU A 19 3.09 -0.83 -4.65
N SER A 20 2.37 -0.25 -5.60
CA SER A 20 2.94 0.65 -6.61
C SER A 20 2.72 2.09 -6.17
N ILE A 21 3.77 2.89 -6.22
CA ILE A 21 3.80 4.30 -5.84
C ILE A 21 4.21 5.06 -7.09
N ALA A 22 3.37 5.96 -7.58
CA ALA A 22 3.77 6.83 -8.68
C ALA A 22 4.91 7.73 -8.19
N THR A 23 6.10 7.55 -8.77
CA THR A 23 7.28 8.38 -8.47
C THR A 23 7.66 9.18 -9.71
N THR A 24 8.22 10.38 -9.53
CA THR A 24 8.68 11.22 -10.64
C THR A 24 10.17 11.03 -10.84
N SER A 25 10.62 10.33 -11.88
CA SER A 25 12.05 10.39 -12.20
C SER A 25 12.41 11.77 -12.79
N TRP A 26 13.67 12.20 -12.64
CA TRP A 26 14.20 13.46 -13.17
C TRP A 26 13.86 13.59 -14.67
N GLY A 27 12.89 14.44 -15.00
CA GLY A 27 12.57 14.77 -16.39
C GLY A 27 11.13 14.50 -16.77
N ILE A 28 10.78 13.30 -17.23
CA ILE A 28 9.52 13.08 -17.96
C ILE A 28 9.08 11.62 -17.75
N VAL A 29 7.80 11.42 -17.41
CA VAL A 29 7.09 10.15 -17.12
C VAL A 29 7.25 9.62 -15.68
N PRO A 30 6.13 9.37 -14.95
CA PRO A 30 6.20 8.71 -13.66
C PRO A 30 6.65 7.26 -13.82
N ASP A 31 7.75 6.89 -13.16
CA ASP A 31 8.09 5.50 -12.94
C ASP A 31 7.36 5.04 -11.69
N ASP A 32 6.59 3.96 -11.77
CA ASP A 32 5.91 3.42 -10.60
C ASP A 32 6.93 2.62 -9.78
N THR A 33 7.37 3.15 -8.64
CA THR A 33 8.17 2.40 -7.68
C THR A 33 7.29 1.28 -7.12
N LYS A 34 7.71 0.02 -7.30
CA LYS A 34 6.95 -1.16 -6.86
C LYS A 34 7.64 -1.80 -5.67
N ASN A 35 6.96 -1.76 -4.52
CA ASN A 35 7.35 -2.50 -3.34
C ASN A 35 6.51 -3.77 -3.27
N ARG A 36 7.18 -4.91 -3.13
CA ARG A 36 6.54 -6.23 -3.05
C ARG A 36 6.74 -6.78 -1.66
N PHE A 37 5.65 -7.22 -1.05
CA PHE A 37 5.61 -7.83 0.26
C PHE A 37 5.04 -9.24 0.10
N PRO A 38 5.89 -10.27 0.03
CA PRO A 38 5.44 -11.66 0.09
C PRO A 38 4.67 -11.88 1.39
N VAL A 39 3.52 -12.54 1.33
CA VAL A 39 2.65 -12.77 2.49
C VAL A 39 3.41 -13.46 3.62
N ALA A 40 4.27 -14.43 3.29
CA ALA A 40 5.12 -15.14 4.24
C ALA A 40 6.14 -14.25 4.97
N GLN A 41 6.50 -13.10 4.40
CA GLN A 41 7.45 -12.15 5.01
C GLN A 41 6.75 -11.02 5.79
N ILE A 42 5.42 -10.93 5.71
CA ILE A 42 4.64 -9.93 6.45
C ILE A 42 4.51 -10.37 7.91
N THR A 43 5.29 -9.73 8.78
CA THR A 43 5.24 -9.98 10.23
C THR A 43 4.00 -9.34 10.84
N ARG A 44 3.63 -8.14 10.38
CA ARG A 44 2.47 -7.41 10.88
C ARG A 44 1.84 -6.54 9.80
N VAL A 45 0.52 -6.41 9.88
CA VAL A 45 -0.25 -5.44 9.10
C VAL A 45 -0.89 -4.48 10.09
N GLU A 46 -0.51 -3.21 10.04
CA GLU A 46 -1.15 -2.17 10.85
C GLU A 46 -2.20 -1.46 10.01
N HIS A 47 -3.44 -1.46 10.48
CA HIS A 47 -4.56 -0.86 9.76
C HIS A 47 -5.22 0.23 10.60
N THR A 48 -5.31 1.43 10.04
CA THR A 48 -6.12 2.53 10.55
C THR A 48 -7.26 2.80 9.56
N PRO A 49 -8.53 2.63 9.97
CA PRO A 49 -9.65 2.80 9.05
C PRO A 49 -9.83 4.26 8.63
N ALA A 50 -10.21 4.46 7.37
CA ALA A 50 -10.61 5.77 6.88
C ALA A 50 -11.90 6.25 7.57
N THR A 51 -11.97 7.54 7.88
CA THR A 51 -13.18 8.22 8.36
C THR A 51 -13.66 9.21 7.29
N ALA A 52 -14.83 9.82 7.47
CA ALA A 52 -15.34 10.83 6.53
C ALA A 52 -14.39 12.03 6.37
N TRP A 53 -13.55 12.30 7.37
CA TRP A 53 -12.69 13.48 7.45
C TRP A 53 -11.19 13.17 7.33
N LYS A 54 -10.79 11.90 7.48
CA LYS A 54 -9.38 11.49 7.47
C LYS A 54 -9.19 10.23 6.62
N PRO A 55 -8.14 10.18 5.79
CA PRO A 55 -7.83 9.00 5.01
C PRO A 55 -7.41 7.85 5.94
N GLY A 56 -7.67 6.62 5.48
CA GLY A 56 -7.23 5.40 6.14
C GLY A 56 -5.81 5.05 5.71
N LYS A 57 -5.15 4.21 6.51
CA LYS A 57 -3.76 3.82 6.31
C LYS A 57 -3.57 2.33 6.56
N ILE A 58 -2.78 1.69 5.72
CA ILE A 58 -2.28 0.32 5.89
C ILE A 58 -0.77 0.38 5.87
N VAL A 59 -0.11 -0.23 6.86
CA VAL A 59 1.34 -0.37 6.92
C VAL A 59 1.69 -1.85 6.89
N PHE A 60 2.53 -2.24 5.94
CA PHE A 60 3.07 -3.59 5.84
C PHE A 60 4.42 -3.63 6.56
N VAL A 61 4.49 -4.38 7.66
CA VAL A 61 5.73 -4.57 8.40
C VAL A 61 6.35 -5.88 7.91
N THR A 62 7.56 -5.78 7.36
CA THR A 62 8.40 -6.92 6.95
C THR A 62 9.80 -6.72 7.53
N PRO A 63 10.63 -7.76 7.69
CA PRO A 63 12.02 -7.59 8.14
C PRO A 63 12.79 -6.59 7.29
N ASP A 64 12.54 -6.59 5.99
CA ASP A 64 13.17 -5.68 5.02
C ASP A 64 12.33 -4.43 4.70
N SER A 65 11.27 -4.13 5.47
CA SER A 65 10.44 -2.96 5.16
C SER A 65 11.23 -1.71 5.49
N SER A 66 11.70 -1.00 4.45
CA SER A 66 12.28 0.32 4.64
C SER A 66 11.19 1.30 5.10
N PRO A 67 11.37 1.95 6.27
CA PRO A 67 10.50 3.03 6.72
C PRO A 67 10.74 4.34 5.95
N ASP A 68 11.67 4.36 5.00
CA ASP A 68 12.05 5.55 4.27
C ASP A 68 10.85 6.14 3.52
N VAL A 69 10.63 7.43 3.78
CA VAL A 69 9.58 8.21 3.12
C VAL A 69 9.96 8.36 1.65
N VAL A 70 9.06 7.92 0.76
CA VAL A 70 9.24 8.15 -0.68
C VAL A 70 8.96 9.63 -0.95
N THR A 71 10.03 10.40 -1.12
CA THR A 71 9.97 11.86 -1.30
C THR A 71 9.83 12.26 -2.76
N ASN A 72 10.26 11.39 -3.67
CA ASN A 72 10.26 11.64 -5.11
C ASN A 72 8.91 11.29 -5.78
N VAL A 73 7.83 11.90 -5.27
CA VAL A 73 6.45 11.69 -5.76
C VAL A 73 5.94 12.93 -6.50
N PRO A 74 4.98 12.78 -7.43
CA PRO A 74 4.37 13.92 -8.12
C PRO A 74 3.88 15.01 -7.17
N MET A 75 3.86 16.26 -7.64
CA MET A 75 3.25 17.37 -6.90
C MET A 75 1.82 16.97 -6.46
N PHE A 76 1.49 17.19 -5.20
CA PHE A 76 0.23 16.79 -4.53
C PHE A 76 0.07 15.28 -4.17
N ALA A 77 1.06 14.43 -4.41
CA ALA A 77 1.04 13.06 -3.91
C ALA A 77 1.49 12.98 -2.45
N ASP A 78 0.93 12.01 -1.69
CA ASP A 78 1.30 11.82 -0.29
C ASP A 78 2.74 11.28 -0.17
N LYS A 79 3.59 12.04 0.53
CA LYS A 79 4.94 11.62 0.96
C LYS A 79 4.80 10.65 2.14
N LEU A 80 4.76 9.35 1.85
CA LEU A 80 4.63 8.29 2.84
C LEU A 80 5.72 7.24 2.62
N ALA A 81 5.98 6.47 3.68
CA ALA A 81 6.89 5.32 3.62
C ALA A 81 6.54 4.35 2.48
N GLY A 82 7.56 3.69 1.94
CA GLY A 82 7.43 2.73 0.84
C GLY A 82 6.52 1.54 1.17
N ASN A 83 6.33 1.24 2.45
CA ASN A 83 5.47 0.18 2.96
C ASN A 83 4.07 0.63 3.38
N THR A 84 3.71 1.88 3.10
CA THR A 84 2.44 2.48 3.52
C THR A 84 1.50 2.67 2.33
N PHE A 85 0.26 2.20 2.46
CA PHE A 85 -0.83 2.54 1.55
C PHE A 85 -1.87 3.41 2.24
N GLN A 86 -2.23 4.53 1.61
CA GLN A 86 -3.24 5.45 2.11
C GLN A 86 -4.45 5.47 1.17
N TYR A 87 -5.65 5.47 1.74
CA TYR A 87 -6.88 5.33 0.97
C TYR A 87 -8.00 6.23 1.49
N ASP A 88 -8.90 6.64 0.60
CA ASP A 88 -10.04 7.49 0.94
C ASP A 88 -11.23 6.67 1.46
N TYR A 89 -12.17 7.34 2.12
CA TYR A 89 -13.35 6.70 2.73
C TYR A 89 -14.15 5.83 1.75
N GLY A 90 -14.22 6.22 0.47
CA GLY A 90 -14.91 5.47 -0.58
C GLY A 90 -14.36 4.06 -0.82
N ASP A 91 -13.07 3.82 -0.55
CA ASP A 91 -12.43 2.52 -0.77
C ASP A 91 -12.46 1.62 0.47
N ARG A 92 -13.06 2.05 1.58
CA ARG A 92 -13.10 1.28 2.84
C ARG A 92 -13.59 -0.16 2.67
N LYS A 93 -14.60 -0.39 1.82
CA LYS A 93 -15.17 -1.72 1.57
C LYS A 93 -14.16 -2.62 0.84
N LYS A 94 -13.51 -2.07 -0.19
CA LYS A 94 -12.45 -2.79 -0.93
C LYS A 94 -11.25 -3.07 -0.02
N VAL A 95 -10.87 -2.12 0.83
CA VAL A 95 -9.78 -2.35 1.79
C VAL A 95 -10.13 -3.41 2.82
N ALA A 96 -11.35 -3.42 3.35
CA ALA A 96 -11.80 -4.48 4.26
C ALA A 96 -11.76 -5.87 3.60
N GLU A 97 -12.22 -5.97 2.34
CA GLU A 97 -12.15 -7.23 1.59
C GLU A 97 -10.69 -7.66 1.32
N PHE A 98 -9.82 -6.70 1.00
CA PHE A 98 -8.38 -6.95 0.83
C PHE A 98 -7.75 -7.49 2.11
N LEU A 99 -8.00 -6.85 3.25
CA LEU A 99 -7.47 -7.29 4.55
C LEU A 99 -7.98 -8.69 4.92
N ALA A 100 -9.26 -8.98 4.69
CA ALA A 100 -9.81 -10.31 4.93
C ALA A 100 -9.14 -11.39 4.06
N LYS A 101 -8.88 -11.10 2.78
CA LYS A 101 -8.15 -12.02 1.89
C LYS A 101 -6.69 -12.18 2.29
N LEU A 102 -6.05 -11.11 2.72
CA LEU A 102 -4.67 -11.12 3.19
C LEU A 102 -4.53 -11.97 4.46
N GLU A 103 -5.37 -11.74 5.47
CA GLU A 103 -5.34 -12.52 6.71
C GLU A 103 -5.67 -14.00 6.46
N LYS A 104 -6.60 -14.31 5.55
CA LYS A 104 -6.85 -15.69 5.12
C LYS A 104 -5.60 -16.33 4.50
N ALA A 105 -4.87 -15.61 3.64
CA ALA A 105 -3.63 -16.12 3.05
C ALA A 105 -2.52 -16.31 4.09
N ARG A 106 -2.42 -15.40 5.07
CA ARG A 106 -1.46 -15.49 6.18
C ARG A 106 -1.73 -16.68 7.10
N GLY A 107 -3.00 -16.99 7.37
CA GLY A 107 -3.39 -18.16 8.18
C GLY A 107 -3.26 -19.50 7.45
N GLN A 108 -2.99 -19.50 6.14
CA GLN A 108 -2.77 -20.70 5.32
C GLN A 108 -1.28 -20.94 5.00
N SER A 109 -0.39 -20.03 5.43
CA SER A 109 1.06 -20.07 5.17
C SER A 109 1.83 -20.66 6.33
#